data_AF-A0AAP5YEE8-F1
#
_entry.id   AF-A0AAP5YEE8-F1
#
_cell.length_a   1.000
_cell.length_b   1.000
_cell.length_c   1.000
_cell.angle_alpha   90.00
_cell.angle_beta   90.00
_cell.angle_gamma   90.00
#
_symmetry.space_group_name_H-M   'P 1'
#
loop_
_entity.id
_entity.type
_entity.pdbx_description
1 polymer ?
#
loop_
_entity_poly.entity_id
_entity_poly.type
_entity_poly.pdbx_seq_one_letter_code
_entity_poly.pdbx_strand_id
1 'polypeptide(L)' 'MANDIVPQDENGAGMPVEFDASTITGEEKAAILLLSLNEQDAAGIIRHLEPKQVQRVGSAMARA' A
#
# COMPACT_ATOMS: atom_id res chain seq x y z
N MET A 1 -30.75 -27.07 29.05
CA MET A 1 -29.79 -27.18 27.94
C MET A 1 -28.99 -25.88 27.97
N ALA A 2 -27.73 -25.97 28.36
CA ALA A 2 -26.86 -24.84 28.64
C ALA A 2 -26.49 -24.16 27.32
N ASN A 3 -26.62 -22.83 27.27
CA ASN A 3 -26.04 -22.05 26.19
C ASN A 3 -24.54 -21.97 26.54
N ASP A 4 -23.71 -22.69 25.79
CA ASP A 4 -22.26 -22.64 25.93
C ASP A 4 -21.79 -21.21 25.62
N ILE A 5 -21.46 -20.49 26.70
CA ILE A 5 -20.66 -19.28 26.66
C ILE A 5 -19.30 -19.72 26.15
N VAL A 6 -19.03 -19.47 24.87
CA VAL A 6 -17.69 -19.60 24.31
C VAL A 6 -16.83 -18.55 25.02
N PRO A 7 -15.80 -18.93 25.79
CA PRO A 7 -14.85 -17.95 26.31
C PRO A 7 -14.09 -17.40 25.11
N GLN A 8 -14.29 -16.12 24.82
CA GLN A 8 -13.42 -15.39 23.92
C GLN A 8 -12.07 -15.26 24.62
N ASP A 9 -11.12 -16.09 24.20
CA ASP A 9 -9.71 -15.92 24.55
C ASP A 9 -9.23 -14.56 24.03
N GLU A 10 -8.97 -13.65 24.96
CA GLU A 10 -8.50 -12.28 24.74
C GLU A 10 -7.01 -12.22 24.35
N ASN A 11 -6.52 -13.10 23.49
CA ASN A 11 -5.11 -13.05 23.05
C ASN A 11 -4.94 -13.35 21.55
N GLY A 12 -5.74 -12.70 20.72
CA GLY A 12 -5.38 -12.44 19.33
C GLY A 12 -4.34 -11.33 19.26
N ALA A 13 -3.07 -11.63 19.58
CA ALA A 13 -1.94 -10.76 19.29
C ALA A 13 -1.69 -10.68 17.77
N GLY A 14 -2.68 -10.20 17.02
CA GLY A 14 -2.40 -9.51 15.78
C GLY A 14 -1.73 -8.21 16.19
N MET A 15 -0.39 -8.15 16.10
CA MET A 15 0.26 -6.84 16.11
C MET A 15 -0.49 -5.99 15.07
N PRO A 16 -1.06 -4.84 15.44
CA PRO A 16 -1.40 -3.87 14.43
C PRO A 16 -0.10 -3.60 13.68
N VAL A 17 -0.02 -4.02 12.42
CA VAL A 17 1.06 -3.60 11.54
C VAL A 17 0.79 -2.12 11.36
N GLU A 18 1.36 -1.31 12.24
CA GLU A 18 1.28 0.14 12.15
C GLU A 18 2.08 0.53 10.91
N PHE A 19 1.38 0.63 9.78
CA PHE A 19 1.93 1.19 8.56
C PHE A 19 2.12 2.68 8.78
N ASP A 20 3.31 3.07 9.26
CA ASP A 20 3.66 4.48 9.41
C ASP A 20 3.89 5.11 8.03
N ALA A 21 2.85 5.74 7.51
CA ALA A 21 2.88 6.45 6.24
C ALA A 21 3.90 7.61 6.22
N SER A 22 4.43 8.03 7.36
CA SER A 22 5.45 9.08 7.46
C SER A 22 6.83 8.60 7.00
N THR A 23 7.07 7.28 7.02
CA THR A 23 8.34 6.67 6.59
C THR A 23 8.45 6.47 5.08
N ILE A 24 7.31 6.52 4.38
CA ILE A 24 7.21 6.27 2.94
C ILE A 24 7.68 7.50 2.16
N THR A 25 8.64 7.34 1.26
CA THR A 25 9.11 8.44 0.39
C THR A 25 8.05 8.88 -0.60
N GLY A 26 8.20 10.09 -1.17
CA GLY A 26 7.26 10.59 -2.19
C GLY A 26 7.18 9.69 -3.42
N GLU A 27 8.28 9.04 -3.80
CA GLU A 27 8.30 8.09 -4.92
C GLU A 27 7.56 6.79 -4.59
N GLU A 28 7.72 6.27 -3.38
CA GLU A 28 6.99 5.08 -2.92
C GLU A 28 5.50 5.36 -2.76
N LYS A 29 5.11 6.55 -2.26
CA LYS A 29 3.69 6.95 -2.22
C LYS A 29 3.07 6.99 -3.63
N ALA A 30 3.81 7.56 -4.59
CA ALA A 30 3.36 7.59 -5.99
C ALA A 30 3.26 6.17 -6.59
N ALA A 31 4.23 5.30 -6.28
CA ALA A 31 4.21 3.91 -6.71
C ALA A 31 3.00 3.15 -6.14
N ILE A 32 2.77 3.24 -4.83
CA ILE A 32 1.62 2.60 -4.16
C ILE A 32 0.29 3.11 -4.73
N LEU A 33 0.18 4.43 -4.96
CA LEU A 33 -1.00 5.02 -5.61
C LEU A 33 -1.20 4.43 -7.01
N LEU A 34 -0.15 4.40 -7.83
CA LEU A 34 -0.24 3.92 -9.21
C LEU A 34 -0.54 2.41 -9.29
N LEU A 35 -0.08 1.61 -8.34
CA LEU A 35 -0.43 0.19 -8.20
C LEU A 35 -1.88 -0.03 -7.76
N SER A 36 -2.51 0.99 -7.16
CA SER A 36 -3.92 0.95 -6.73
C SER A 36 -4.90 1.42 -7.80
N LEU A 37 -4.40 1.99 -8.92
CA LEU A 37 -5.21 2.46 -10.03
C LEU A 37 -5.35 1.38 -11.11
N ASN A 38 -6.29 1.58 -12.04
CA ASN A 38 -6.34 0.78 -13.26
C ASN A 38 -5.23 1.21 -14.24
N GLU A 39 -4.94 0.35 -15.21
CA GLU A 39 -3.86 0.55 -16.18
C GLU A 39 -4.01 1.84 -17.00
N GLN A 40 -5.24 2.21 -17.38
CA GLN A 40 -5.48 3.41 -18.21
C GLN A 40 -5.23 4.70 -17.44
N ASP A 41 -5.69 4.76 -16.19
CA ASP A 41 -5.51 5.91 -15.31
C ASP A 41 -4.03 6.08 -14.94
N ALA A 42 -3.34 4.97 -14.62
CA ALA A 42 -1.90 4.99 -14.35
C ALA A 42 -1.11 5.46 -15.57
N ALA A 43 -1.42 4.95 -16.77
CA ALA A 43 -0.78 5.38 -18.01
C ALA A 43 -1.03 6.87 -18.32
N GLY A 44 -2.22 7.38 -18.00
CA GLY A 44 -2.55 8.80 -18.09
C GLY A 44 -1.63 9.66 -17.22
N ILE A 45 -1.36 9.25 -15.99
CA ILE A 45 -0.46 9.96 -15.07
C ILE A 45 1.00 9.91 -15.58
N ILE A 46 1.48 8.74 -16.00
CA ILE A 46 2.86 8.55 -16.46
C ILE A 46 3.22 9.46 -17.65
N ARG A 47 2.26 9.74 -18.53
CA ARG A 47 2.44 10.66 -19.67
C ARG A 47 2.78 12.11 -19.27
N HIS A 48 2.47 12.51 -18.05
CA HIS A 48 2.76 13.85 -17.53
C HIS A 48 4.09 13.93 -16.79
N LEU A 49 4.80 12.82 -16.62
CA LEU A 49 6.07 12.76 -15.92
C LEU A 49 7.24 12.93 -16.89
N GLU A 50 8.31 13.58 -16.43
CA GLU A 50 9.57 13.61 -17.16
C GLU A 50 10.25 12.22 -17.15
N PRO A 51 11.10 11.89 -18.14
CA PRO A 51 11.75 10.57 -18.22
C PRO A 51 12.47 10.15 -16.92
N LYS A 52 13.11 11.11 -16.24
CA LYS A 52 13.80 10.87 -14.97
C LYS A 52 12.83 10.53 -13.83
N GLN A 53 11.63 11.13 -13.81
CA GLN A 53 10.61 10.86 -12.80
C GLN A 53 9.96 9.49 -13.06
N VAL A 54 9.68 9.16 -14.32
CA VAL A 54 9.17 7.83 -14.72
C VAL A 54 10.12 6.73 -14.25
N GLN A 55 11.43 6.90 -14.43
CA GLN A 55 12.40 5.90 -14.00
C GLN A 55 12.45 5.72 -12.48
N ARG A 56 12.35 6.81 -11.72
CA ARG A 56 12.34 6.76 -10.24
C ARG A 56 11.08 6.06 -9.72
N VAL A 57 9.91 6.42 -10.26
CA VAL A 57 8.64 5.80 -9.92
C VAL A 57 8.62 4.34 -10.33
N GLY A 58 9.08 3.98 -11.53
CA GLY A 58 9.18 2.60 -11.98
C GLY A 58 10.11 1.75 -11.11
N SER A 59 11.22 2.33 -10.64
CA SER A 59 12.12 1.67 -9.68
C SER A 59 11.48 1.50 -8.31
N ALA A 60 10.64 2.44 -7.86
CA ALA A 60 9.88 2.32 -6.62
C ALA A 60 8.76 1.27 -6.73
N MET A 61 8.06 1.21 -7.87
CA MET A 61 7.03 0.19 -8.16
C MET A 61 7.59 -1.22 -8.15
N ALA A 62 8.82 -1.43 -8.63
CA ALA A 62 9.46 -2.74 -8.61
C ALA A 62 9.90 -3.20 -7.20
N ARG A 63 9.90 -2.29 -6.22
CA ARG A 63 10.31 -2.53 -4.83
C ARG A 63 9.13 -2.60 -3.87
N ALA A 64 7.98 -2.07 -4.27
CA ALA A 64 6.71 -2.17 -3.56
C ALA A 64 6.07 -3.54 -3.82
#